data_AF-A0A6N9ZTX6-F1
#
_entry.id   AF-A0A6N9ZTX6-F1
#
_cell.length_a   1.000
_cell.length_b   1.000
_cell.length_c   1.000
_cell.angle_alpha   90.00
_cell.angle_beta   90.00
_cell.angle_gamma   90.00
#
_symmetry.space_group_name_H-M   'P 1'
#
loop_
_entity.id
_entity.type
_entity.pdbx_description
1 polymer ?
#
loop_
_entity_poly.entity_id
_entity_poly.type
_entity_poly.pdbx_seq_one_letter_code
_entity_poly.pdbx_strand_id
1 'polypeptide(L)'
;LEMARAVKAHGYPMVLNFVTHRHNIDKIDRIIELCIALEADFVELATCQFYGWAQLNRVGLLPTKEQLVRAERITNEYRAKLEAEGHPCKLIFVTPDYYEERPKACMNGWGSIFLTVTPDGTALPCHGARQMPVQ
;
A
#
# COMPACT_ATOMS: atom_id res chain seq x y z
N LEU A 1 -7.87 17.76 -1.30
CA LEU A 1 -8.65 17.59 -2.55
C LEU A 1 -8.10 18.43 -3.70
N GLU A 2 -7.62 19.66 -3.46
CA GLU A 2 -7.08 20.54 -4.53
C GLU A 2 -5.95 19.92 -5.35
N MET A 3 -4.97 19.27 -4.70
CA MET A 3 -3.89 18.57 -5.40
C MET A 3 -4.41 17.52 -6.40
N ALA A 4 -5.34 16.65 -5.97
CA ALA A 4 -5.91 15.62 -6.83
C ALA A 4 -6.68 16.24 -8.02
N ARG A 5 -7.45 17.30 -7.77
CA ARG A 5 -8.15 18.03 -8.85
C ARG A 5 -7.18 18.65 -9.84
N ALA A 6 -6.06 19.21 -9.37
CA ALA A 6 -5.03 19.76 -10.24
C ALA A 6 -4.41 18.67 -11.13
N VAL A 7 -4.05 17.51 -10.55
CA VAL A 7 -3.51 16.36 -11.30
C VAL A 7 -4.44 15.96 -12.45
N LYS A 8 -5.74 15.80 -12.17
CA LYS A 8 -6.72 15.42 -13.20
C LYS A 8 -6.99 16.53 -14.21
N ALA A 9 -7.02 17.80 -13.79
CA ALA A 9 -7.17 18.94 -14.70
C ALA A 9 -6.03 19.04 -15.73
N HIS A 10 -4.84 18.55 -15.39
CA HIS A 10 -3.70 18.45 -16.31
C HIS A 10 -3.62 17.11 -17.07
N GLY A 11 -4.60 16.22 -16.91
CA GLY A 11 -4.66 14.95 -17.62
C GLY A 11 -3.64 13.91 -17.17
N TYR A 12 -3.05 14.07 -15.99
CA TYR A 12 -2.07 13.12 -15.46
C TYR A 12 -2.76 11.88 -14.86
N PRO A 13 -2.16 10.69 -15.03
CA PRO A 13 -2.60 9.51 -14.29
C PRO A 13 -2.34 9.71 -12.80
N MET A 14 -3.32 9.35 -11.98
CA MET A 14 -3.26 9.50 -10.53
C MET A 14 -3.28 8.15 -9.84
N VAL A 15 -2.19 7.86 -9.12
CA VAL A 15 -2.09 6.73 -8.20
C VAL A 15 -2.23 7.27 -6.77
N LEU A 16 -3.22 6.81 -6.03
CA LEU A 16 -3.38 7.14 -4.61
C LEU A 16 -2.90 5.97 -3.75
N ASN A 17 -1.81 6.19 -3.02
CA ASN A 17 -1.34 5.25 -2.00
C ASN A 17 -1.92 5.61 -0.63
N PHE A 18 -2.63 4.65 -0.03
CA PHE A 18 -3.20 4.75 1.31
C PHE A 18 -2.57 3.71 2.23
N VAL A 19 -1.86 4.20 3.24
CA VAL A 19 -1.25 3.35 4.26
C VAL A 19 -2.31 2.92 5.28
N THR A 20 -2.58 1.62 5.34
CA THR A 20 -3.52 1.02 6.29
C THR A 20 -2.79 0.47 7.53
N HIS A 21 -3.45 0.56 8.68
CA HIS A 21 -2.97 0.09 9.97
C HIS A 21 -4.17 -0.22 10.88
N ARG A 22 -3.93 -0.78 12.06
CA ARG A 22 -4.97 -1.27 12.99
C ARG A 22 -6.15 -0.30 13.19
N HIS A 23 -5.90 1.01 13.21
CA HIS A 23 -6.92 2.00 13.57
C HIS A 23 -7.73 2.52 12.39
N ASN A 24 -7.30 2.29 11.15
CA ASN A 24 -7.99 2.80 9.95
C ASN A 24 -8.46 1.72 8.98
N ILE A 25 -7.95 0.49 9.09
CA ILE A 25 -8.23 -0.59 8.13
C ILE A 25 -9.70 -0.99 8.08
N ASP A 26 -10.44 -0.84 9.19
CA ASP A 26 -11.88 -1.11 9.22
C ASP A 26 -12.72 -0.08 8.45
N LYS A 27 -12.11 1.01 7.96
CA LYS A 27 -12.75 2.07 7.15
C LYS A 27 -12.34 1.99 5.67
N ILE A 28 -11.89 0.81 5.22
CA ILE A 28 -11.37 0.64 3.85
C ILE A 28 -12.41 0.97 2.77
N ASP A 29 -13.69 0.73 3.05
CA ASP A 29 -14.82 1.15 2.23
C ASP A 29 -14.80 2.66 1.99
N ARG A 30 -14.69 3.46 3.05
CA ARG A 30 -14.65 4.93 2.96
C ARG A 30 -13.40 5.45 2.29
N ILE A 31 -12.28 4.76 2.47
CA ILE A 31 -11.03 5.09 1.76
C ILE A 31 -11.21 4.86 0.26
N ILE A 32 -11.80 3.73 -0.16
CA ILE A 32 -12.07 3.42 -1.57
C ILE A 32 -13.04 4.45 -2.16
N GLU A 33 -14.14 4.75 -1.47
CA GLU A 33 -15.13 5.76 -1.90
C GLU A 33 -14.47 7.13 -2.13
N LEU A 34 -13.58 7.56 -1.21
CA LEU A 34 -12.84 8.80 -1.37
C LEU A 34 -11.93 8.77 -2.60
N CYS A 35 -11.24 7.66 -2.85
CA CYS A 35 -10.35 7.54 -4.00
C CYS A 35 -11.11 7.59 -5.34
N ILE A 36 -12.28 6.95 -5.39
CA ILE A 36 -13.16 7.00 -6.56
C ILE A 36 -13.67 8.43 -6.77
N ALA A 37 -14.12 9.10 -5.71
CA ALA A 37 -14.56 10.49 -5.77
C ALA A 37 -13.45 11.48 -6.19
N LEU A 38 -12.19 11.07 -6.04
CA LEU A 38 -11.01 11.80 -6.50
C LEU A 38 -10.59 11.45 -7.93
N GLU A 39 -11.29 10.53 -8.60
CA GLU A 39 -10.97 10.05 -9.95
C GLU A 39 -9.57 9.40 -10.05
N ALA A 40 -9.17 8.66 -9.01
CA ALA A 40 -7.94 7.90 -9.02
C ALA A 40 -7.97 6.78 -10.07
N ASP A 41 -6.88 6.66 -10.83
CA ASP A 41 -6.71 5.61 -11.83
C ASP A 41 -6.25 4.31 -11.16
N PHE A 42 -5.40 4.42 -10.14
CA PHE A 42 -4.96 3.30 -9.30
C PHE A 42 -5.04 3.67 -7.82
N VAL A 43 -5.43 2.71 -6.99
CA VAL A 43 -5.47 2.86 -5.53
C VAL A 43 -4.67 1.72 -4.91
N GLU A 44 -3.63 2.09 -4.17
CA GLU A 44 -2.80 1.15 -3.41
C GLU A 44 -3.20 1.21 -1.94
N LEU A 45 -3.93 0.20 -1.49
CA LEU A 45 -4.33 -0.02 -0.10
C LEU A 45 -3.26 -0.88 0.55
N ALA A 46 -2.18 -0.25 1.00
CA ALA A 46 -0.99 -0.95 1.48
C ALA A 46 -0.89 -0.93 2.99
N THR A 47 -0.71 -2.09 3.61
CA THR A 47 -0.46 -2.14 5.05
C THR A 47 0.85 -1.44 5.41
N CYS A 48 0.85 -0.71 6.52
CA CYS A 48 2.02 -0.03 7.05
C CYS A 48 3.24 -0.96 7.05
N GLN A 49 4.34 -0.48 6.46
CA GLN A 49 5.56 -1.26 6.43
C GLN A 49 6.25 -1.17 7.80
N PHE A 50 6.43 -2.31 8.45
CA PHE A 50 6.97 -2.40 9.81
C PHE A 50 8.50 -2.41 9.81
N TYR A 51 9.08 -1.27 9.46
CA TYR A 51 10.50 -0.94 9.66
C TYR A 51 10.62 0.47 10.28
N GLY A 52 11.81 0.83 10.76
CA GLY A 52 12.02 2.13 11.44
C GLY A 52 11.02 2.39 12.57
N TRP A 53 10.34 3.54 12.53
CA TRP A 53 9.38 3.97 13.56
C TRP A 53 8.15 3.06 13.70
N ALA A 54 7.66 2.52 12.59
CA ALA A 54 6.50 1.62 12.62
C ALA A 54 6.82 0.31 13.35
N GLN A 55 8.07 -0.17 13.24
CA GLN A 55 8.52 -1.37 13.94
C GLN A 55 8.49 -1.18 15.46
N LEU A 56 8.93 -0.01 15.96
CA LEU A 56 8.87 0.32 17.39
C LEU A 56 7.43 0.35 17.93
N ASN A 57 6.46 0.68 17.06
CA ASN A 57 5.05 0.82 17.40
C ASN A 57 4.19 -0.36 16.91
N ARG A 58 4.82 -1.48 16.53
CA ARG A 58 4.15 -2.60 15.85
C ARG A 58 2.95 -3.15 16.62
N VAL A 59 3.07 -3.24 17.95
CA VAL A 59 2.01 -3.76 18.82
C VAL A 59 0.71 -2.94 18.69
N GLY A 60 0.81 -1.63 18.47
CA GLY A 60 -0.34 -0.74 18.29
C GLY A 60 -0.82 -0.65 16.83
N LEU A 61 0.12 -0.71 15.88
CA LEU A 61 -0.17 -0.42 14.47
C LEU A 61 -0.51 -1.65 13.61
N LEU A 62 -0.06 -2.86 13.98
CA LEU A 62 -0.31 -4.08 13.19
C LEU A 62 -1.80 -4.45 13.23
N PRO A 63 -2.51 -4.46 12.07
CA PRO A 63 -3.88 -4.96 11.99
C PRO A 63 -3.98 -6.40 12.50
N THR A 64 -5.12 -6.78 13.06
CA THR A 64 -5.38 -8.19 13.38
C THR A 64 -5.64 -8.99 12.11
N LYS A 65 -5.55 -10.32 12.20
CA LYS A 65 -5.87 -11.23 11.08
C LYS A 65 -7.32 -11.04 10.61
N GLU A 66 -8.24 -10.86 11.54
CA GLU A 66 -9.67 -10.65 11.25
C GLU A 66 -9.91 -9.33 10.53
N GLN A 67 -9.19 -8.27 10.91
CA GLN A 67 -9.26 -6.98 10.21
C GLN A 67 -8.78 -7.11 8.76
N LEU A 68 -7.68 -7.85 8.53
CA LEU A 68 -7.16 -8.08 7.18
C LEU A 68 -8.13 -8.86 6.30
N VAL A 69 -8.68 -9.97 6.82
CA VAL A 69 -9.68 -10.79 6.09
C VAL A 69 -10.92 -9.94 5.74
N ARG A 70 -11.38 -9.11 6.67
CA ARG A 70 -12.52 -8.20 6.43
C ARG A 70 -12.18 -7.19 5.34
N ALA A 71 -11.01 -6.56 5.41
CA ALA A 71 -10.58 -5.55 4.47
C ALA A 71 -10.36 -6.11 3.05
N GLU A 72 -9.81 -7.31 2.95
CA GLU A 72 -9.65 -8.02 1.68
C GLU A 72 -11.01 -8.33 1.06
N ARG A 73 -11.96 -8.87 1.84
CA ARG A 73 -13.33 -9.15 1.38
C ARG A 73 -13.98 -7.89 0.82
N ILE A 74 -13.95 -6.77 1.56
CA ILE A 74 -14.54 -5.50 1.13
C ILE A 74 -13.86 -5.00 -0.15
N THR A 75 -12.53 -5.07 -0.22
CA THR A 75 -11.80 -4.65 -1.43
C THR A 75 -12.22 -5.47 -2.65
N ASN A 76 -12.42 -6.79 -2.49
CA ASN A 76 -12.89 -7.66 -3.56
C ASN A 76 -14.34 -7.36 -3.98
N GLU A 77 -15.21 -7.01 -3.04
CA GLU A 77 -16.57 -6.54 -3.34
C GLU A 77 -16.54 -5.26 -4.19
N TYR A 78 -15.68 -4.30 -3.84
CA TYR A 78 -15.50 -3.08 -4.65
C TYR A 78 -14.87 -3.35 -6.02
N ARG A 79 -13.91 -4.27 -6.13
CA ARG A 79 -13.34 -4.68 -7.43
C ARG A 79 -14.44 -5.22 -8.36
N ALA A 80 -15.28 -6.13 -7.86
CA ALA A 80 -16.38 -6.69 -8.64
C ALA A 80 -17.39 -5.62 -9.06
N LYS A 81 -17.71 -4.68 -8.15
CA LYS A 81 -18.60 -3.54 -8.46
C LYS A 81 -18.02 -2.66 -9.57
N LEU A 82 -16.76 -2.23 -9.44
CA LEU A 82 -16.09 -1.38 -10.42
C LEU A 82 -15.98 -2.06 -11.79
N GLU A 83 -15.72 -3.36 -11.82
CA GLU A 83 -15.70 -4.15 -13.05
C GLU A 83 -17.09 -4.21 -13.72
N ALA A 84 -18.14 -4.47 -12.95
CA ALA A 84 -19.52 -4.49 -13.46
C ALA A 84 -19.97 -3.12 -14.01
N GLU A 85 -19.46 -2.03 -13.45
CA GLU A 85 -19.72 -0.66 -13.89
C GLU A 85 -18.82 -0.22 -15.07
N GLY A 86 -17.84 -1.05 -15.47
CA GLY A 86 -16.84 -0.68 -16.48
C GLY A 86 -15.94 0.47 -16.03
N HIS A 87 -15.80 0.68 -14.72
CA HIS A 87 -15.06 1.79 -14.15
C HIS A 87 -13.53 1.57 -14.29
N PRO A 88 -12.75 2.59 -14.71
CA PRO A 88 -11.32 2.41 -15.03
C PRO A 88 -10.42 2.20 -13.79
N CYS A 89 -10.83 2.69 -12.63
CA CYS A 89 -10.06 2.61 -11.37
C CYS A 89 -9.66 1.17 -11.00
N LYS A 90 -8.38 0.96 -10.67
CA LYS A 90 -7.83 -0.33 -10.23
C LYS A 90 -7.45 -0.31 -8.75
N LEU A 91 -7.94 -1.29 -7.99
CA LEU A 91 -7.64 -1.45 -6.56
C LEU A 91 -6.55 -2.51 -6.34
N ILE A 92 -5.47 -2.14 -5.65
CA ILE A 92 -4.37 -3.01 -5.24
C ILE A 92 -4.38 -3.08 -3.71
N PHE A 93 -4.54 -4.28 -3.15
CA PHE A 93 -4.52 -4.50 -1.70
C PHE A 93 -3.26 -5.28 -1.34
N VAL A 94 -2.44 -4.69 -0.47
CA VAL A 94 -1.16 -5.28 -0.04
C VAL A 94 -1.25 -5.65 1.43
N THR A 95 -1.35 -6.94 1.69
CA THR A 95 -1.38 -7.52 3.03
C THR A 95 0.03 -7.61 3.64
N PRO A 96 0.13 -7.56 4.97
CA PRO A 96 1.38 -7.79 5.67
C PRO A 96 1.65 -9.30 5.78
N ASP A 97 2.92 -9.72 5.68
CA ASP A 97 3.29 -11.14 5.76
C ASP A 97 3.33 -11.70 7.19
N TYR A 98 2.86 -10.94 8.18
CA TYR A 98 2.91 -11.30 9.60
C TYR A 98 2.02 -12.48 10.00
N TYR A 99 1.09 -12.86 9.14
CA TYR A 99 0.18 -13.99 9.33
C TYR A 99 0.40 -15.12 8.32
N GLU A 100 1.44 -15.01 7.50
CA GLU A 100 1.81 -16.00 6.48
C GLU A 100 2.74 -17.06 7.08
N GLU A 101 2.64 -18.29 6.56
CA GLU A 101 3.48 -19.41 7.01
C GLU A 101 4.84 -19.47 6.31
N ARG A 102 5.01 -18.73 5.20
CA ARG A 102 6.23 -18.74 4.39
C ARG A 102 6.65 -17.32 4.01
N PRO A 103 7.94 -16.96 4.17
CA PRO A 103 8.43 -15.66 3.72
C PRO A 103 8.40 -15.56 2.19
N LYS A 104 7.90 -14.44 1.67
CA LYS A 104 8.04 -14.07 0.27
C LYS A 104 9.37 -13.36 0.03
N ALA A 105 9.93 -13.51 -1.17
CA ALA A 105 11.11 -12.75 -1.55
C ALA A 105 10.77 -11.26 -1.60
N CYS A 106 11.39 -10.45 -0.73
CA CYS A 106 11.23 -9.00 -0.75
C CYS A 106 11.72 -8.48 -2.11
N MET A 107 10.88 -7.69 -2.80
CA MET A 107 11.17 -7.13 -4.13
C MET A 107 11.71 -8.16 -5.13
N ASN A 108 11.20 -9.40 -5.12
CA ASN A 108 11.66 -10.49 -6.00
C ASN A 108 13.16 -10.85 -5.85
N GLY A 109 13.75 -10.57 -4.67
CA GLY A 109 15.14 -10.90 -4.36
C GLY A 109 16.03 -9.68 -4.13
N TRP A 110 17.13 -9.90 -3.43
CA TRP A 110 18.05 -8.84 -3.03
C TRP A 110 18.77 -8.23 -4.24
N GLY A 111 18.55 -6.94 -4.49
CA GLY A 111 19.18 -6.21 -5.60
C GLY A 111 18.85 -6.78 -6.98
N SER A 112 17.77 -7.56 -7.12
CA SER A 112 17.43 -8.22 -8.38
C SER A 112 16.74 -7.29 -9.38
N ILE A 113 15.91 -6.36 -8.90
CA ILE A 113 15.12 -5.45 -9.74
C ILE A 113 15.15 -3.99 -9.29
N PHE A 114 15.63 -3.70 -8.08
CA PHE A 114 15.53 -2.36 -7.48
C PHE A 114 16.89 -1.84 -7.04
N LEU A 115 17.11 -0.54 -7.26
CA LEU A 115 18.25 0.20 -6.73
C LEU A 115 17.75 1.53 -6.16
N THR A 116 17.98 1.73 -4.87
CA THR A 116 17.68 2.99 -4.18
C THR A 116 18.94 3.85 -4.15
N VAL A 117 18.90 5.05 -4.72
CA VAL A 117 19.95 6.05 -4.51
C VAL A 117 19.48 7.00 -3.42
N THR A 118 20.17 7.00 -2.29
CA THR A 118 19.85 7.88 -1.16
C THR A 118 20.34 9.31 -1.41
N PRO A 119 19.85 10.32 -0.66
CA PRO A 119 20.24 11.73 -0.89
C PRO A 119 21.74 12.02 -0.76
N ASP A 120 22.50 11.18 -0.05
CA ASP A 120 23.97 11.30 0.06
C ASP A 120 24.72 10.64 -1.12
N GLY A 121 23.99 10.10 -2.11
CA GLY A 121 24.53 9.40 -3.27
C GLY A 121 24.76 7.90 -3.06
N THR A 122 24.57 7.36 -1.85
CA THR A 122 24.75 5.93 -1.59
C THR A 122 23.72 5.11 -2.35
N ALA A 123 24.18 4.11 -3.11
CA ALA A 123 23.35 3.14 -3.81
C ALA A 123 23.06 1.92 -2.90
N LEU A 124 21.78 1.59 -2.72
CA LEU A 124 21.29 0.51 -1.86
C LEU A 124 20.41 -0.47 -2.64
N PRO A 125 20.49 -1.78 -2.35
CA PRO A 125 19.71 -2.81 -3.06
C PRO A 125 18.22 -2.81 -2.72
N CYS A 126 17.80 -2.12 -1.65
CA CYS A 126 16.40 -1.84 -1.31
C CYS A 126 16.32 -0.70 -0.27
N HIS A 127 15.12 -0.16 -0.03
CA HIS A 127 14.90 0.90 0.97
C HIS A 127 15.28 0.49 2.41
N GLY A 128 15.14 -0.79 2.75
CA GLY A 128 15.43 -1.32 4.09
C GLY A 128 16.91 -1.65 4.33
N ALA A 129 17.76 -1.61 3.29
CA ALA A 129 19.11 -2.20 3.34
C ALA A 129 19.99 -1.63 4.46
N ARG A 130 19.89 -0.32 4.75
CA ARG A 130 20.72 0.35 5.78
C ARG A 130 20.37 -0.10 7.22
N GLN A 131 19.21 -0.69 7.44
CA GLN A 131 18.78 -1.18 8.76
C GLN A 131 19.10 -2.66 8.98
N MET A 132 19.52 -3.36 7.93
CA MET A 132 19.80 -4.78 8.02
C MET A 132 21.20 -5.02 8.57
N PRO A 133 21.42 -6.12 9.31
CA PRO A 133 22.74 -6.48 9.85
C PRO A 133 23.62 -7.11 8.75
N VAL A 134 23.67 -6.50 7.56
CA VAL A 134 24.52 -6.93 6.46
C VAL A 134 25.90 -6.34 6.70
N GLN A 135 26.86 -7.19 7.05
CA GLN A 135 28.30 -6.87 7.07
C GLN A 135 28.85 -6.86 5.65
#